data_AF-A0A519WM91-F1
#
_entry.id   AF-A0A519WM91-F1
#
_cell.length_a   1.000
_cell.length_b   1.000
_cell.length_c   1.000
_cell.angle_alpha   90.00
_cell.angle_beta   90.00
_cell.angle_gamma   90.00
#
_symmetry.space_group_name_H-M   'P 1'
#
loop_
_entity.id
_entity.type
_entity.pdbx_description
1 polymer ?
#
loop_
_entity_poly.entity_id
_entity_poly.type
_entity_poly.pdbx_seq_one_letter_code
_entity_poly.pdbx_strand_id
1 'polypeptide(L)'
;MKKLLSVLFLLFFVISTHASYVSADQRPWSAQWIASKDDIGTQYGVYYFRKSVEFATKPTTFKVHVSADNRYKLFINGKLVSMGPARGDTYFWNYETIDIAPFLTAGKNVIAALVWNEAQYRPEAQITVRTAFILQGQSEKEDVINTNETWKCVKDEGSKPIPGYFFAASKGQLIDMNKTLRGDWTRLDFEDDKWGNAVKVGDGKLKGMAWGIDWALVPSSIPAMEMTYQRIQKLRSAYGIKVPSTFPEKKTAINIPANTTVTLLLDQTFLTNAYITLNFSGGKDAGISLGYAESLYKKGTKGVEKGNRNETEGKEFIGRIDSIIANGSKGQSFTTLNFRTFRYIKVIVQTKKDPLIIDDLYGTFTGYPFKEEAIFNTDNKEIKQMLDIGWRTARLNAWESYMDCPYYEQLQYIGDSRIQVMVSYFNSSDDRLARNALTQIDHSRIAEGITRSCYPTKGTQIIPMFSLWYIGMLHDYWMYKSDDAFIKDKLVGGRAILDFFGKYQQADGSLSNVPYWAFVDWAGNMWAESRDESG
;
A
#
# COMPACT_ATOMS: atom_id res chain seq x y z
N MET A 1 47.57 -0.72 60.33
CA MET A 1 47.89 0.01 59.08
C MET A 1 47.74 -0.94 57.91
N LYS A 2 47.24 -0.42 56.78
CA LYS A 2 46.98 -1.04 55.47
C LYS A 2 45.54 -1.53 55.24
N LYS A 3 44.81 -0.60 54.60
CA LYS A 3 43.54 -0.74 53.89
C LYS A 3 43.67 -1.78 52.77
N LEU A 4 42.63 -2.57 52.53
CA LEU A 4 42.34 -3.07 51.18
C LEU A 4 40.82 -3.02 50.96
N LEU A 5 40.40 -2.07 50.13
CA LEU A 5 39.10 -2.04 49.47
C LEU A 5 39.11 -3.15 48.40
N SER A 6 38.16 -4.08 48.46
CA SER A 6 37.84 -4.97 47.34
C SER A 6 36.72 -4.33 46.53
N VAL A 7 37.07 -3.79 45.36
CA VAL A 7 36.12 -3.27 44.37
C VAL A 7 35.65 -4.43 43.49
N LEU A 8 34.34 -4.60 43.44
CA LEU A 8 33.60 -5.43 42.48
C LEU A 8 33.95 -5.02 41.04
N PHE A 9 34.35 -5.97 40.19
CA PHE A 9 34.26 -5.85 38.74
C PHE A 9 33.37 -6.97 38.21
N LEU A 10 32.07 -6.68 38.07
CA LEU A 10 31.12 -7.48 37.32
C LEU A 10 31.25 -7.09 35.84
N LEU A 11 31.97 -7.89 35.06
CA LEU A 11 32.02 -7.81 33.61
C LEU A 11 30.65 -8.24 33.06
N PHE A 12 29.77 -7.27 32.79
CA PHE A 12 28.62 -7.47 31.91
C PHE A 12 29.13 -7.56 30.47
N PHE A 13 29.28 -8.79 29.96
CA PHE A 13 29.34 -9.02 28.53
C PHE A 13 27.95 -8.71 27.94
N VAL A 14 27.81 -7.51 27.38
CA VAL A 14 26.69 -7.22 26.47
C VAL A 14 27.00 -7.98 25.18
N ILE A 15 26.38 -9.14 25.01
CA ILE A 15 26.32 -9.81 23.71
C ILE A 15 25.39 -8.96 22.85
N SER A 16 25.96 -8.01 22.11
CA SER A 16 25.29 -7.37 21.00
C SER A 16 24.99 -8.46 19.97
N THR A 17 23.76 -8.95 19.95
CA THR A 17 23.27 -9.76 18.83
C THR A 17 23.21 -8.84 17.62
N HIS A 18 24.31 -8.76 16.87
CA HIS A 18 24.23 -8.33 15.49
C HIS A 18 23.32 -9.33 14.79
N ALA A 19 22.12 -8.87 14.43
CA ALA A 19 21.33 -9.54 13.40
C ALA A 19 22.11 -9.37 12.10
N SER A 20 23.13 -10.23 11.92
CA SER A 20 23.57 -10.57 10.58
C SER A 20 22.31 -11.06 9.88
N TYR A 21 21.92 -10.41 8.78
CA TYR A 21 20.99 -11.00 7.83
C TYR A 21 21.67 -12.25 7.27
N VAL A 22 21.61 -13.33 8.05
CA VAL A 22 21.86 -14.68 7.56
C VAL A 22 20.88 -14.82 6.41
N SER A 23 21.43 -14.86 5.20
CA SER A 23 20.75 -15.34 4.00
C SER A 23 20.08 -16.66 4.38
N ALA A 24 18.81 -16.61 4.78
CA ALA A 24 18.02 -17.81 5.00
C ALA A 24 18.04 -18.57 3.68
N ASP A 25 18.65 -19.75 3.69
CA ASP A 25 18.76 -20.72 2.58
C ASP A 25 17.82 -20.41 1.43
N GLN A 26 18.29 -19.57 0.49
CA GLN A 26 17.51 -19.27 -0.69
C GLN A 26 17.67 -20.43 -1.65
N ARG A 27 16.87 -21.48 -1.41
CA ARG A 27 16.77 -22.57 -2.38
C ARG A 27 16.35 -22.00 -3.74
N PRO A 28 16.85 -22.55 -4.85
CA PRO A 28 16.39 -22.17 -6.18
C PRO A 28 14.86 -22.22 -6.27
N TRP A 29 14.28 -21.29 -7.04
CA TRP A 29 12.84 -21.30 -7.24
C TRP A 29 12.43 -22.41 -8.20
N SER A 30 11.56 -23.30 -7.72
CA SER A 30 10.90 -24.36 -8.48
C SER A 30 9.44 -24.00 -8.83
N ALA A 31 8.88 -22.98 -8.18
CA ALA A 31 7.58 -22.43 -8.53
C ALA A 31 7.63 -21.62 -9.84
N GLN A 32 6.50 -21.59 -10.52
CA GLN A 32 6.31 -20.93 -11.81
C GLN A 32 5.47 -19.68 -11.62
N TRP A 33 5.81 -18.61 -12.35
CA TRP A 33 4.87 -17.51 -12.56
C TRP A 33 3.70 -18.03 -13.38
N ILE A 34 2.49 -17.90 -12.85
CA ILE A 34 1.26 -18.35 -13.50
C ILE A 34 0.32 -17.18 -13.78
N ALA A 35 -0.50 -17.30 -14.82
CA ALA A 35 -1.49 -16.30 -15.21
C ALA A 35 -2.78 -16.94 -15.75
N SER A 36 -3.78 -16.11 -16.02
CA SER A 36 -4.97 -16.53 -16.77
C SER A 36 -4.59 -16.93 -18.19
N LYS A 37 -5.22 -17.99 -18.70
CA LYS A 37 -5.09 -18.40 -20.10
C LYS A 37 -5.53 -17.27 -21.04
N ASP A 38 -4.84 -17.14 -22.17
CA ASP A 38 -5.12 -16.20 -23.26
C ASP A 38 -5.10 -14.70 -22.85
N ASP A 39 -4.60 -14.37 -21.66
CA ASP A 39 -4.41 -12.99 -21.22
C ASP A 39 -2.95 -12.55 -21.40
N ILE A 40 -2.74 -11.45 -22.12
CA ILE A 40 -1.42 -10.84 -22.31
C ILE A 40 -0.85 -10.24 -21.01
N GLY A 41 -1.72 -9.97 -20.03
CA GLY A 41 -1.36 -9.47 -18.71
C GLY A 41 -1.06 -7.97 -18.65
N THR A 42 -1.29 -7.19 -19.71
CA THR A 42 -1.04 -5.73 -19.71
C THR A 42 -2.32 -4.90 -19.65
N GLN A 43 -3.48 -5.55 -19.66
CA GLN A 43 -4.80 -4.93 -19.61
C GLN A 43 -5.34 -4.90 -18.18
N TYR A 44 -6.34 -4.05 -17.96
CA TYR A 44 -7.02 -4.01 -16.67
C TYR A 44 -7.65 -5.38 -16.40
N GLY A 45 -7.40 -5.95 -15.24
CA GLY A 45 -7.97 -7.23 -14.86
C GLY A 45 -7.84 -7.53 -13.38
N VAL A 46 -8.82 -8.26 -12.88
CA VAL A 46 -8.82 -8.87 -11.55
C VAL A 46 -8.97 -10.37 -11.77
N TYR A 47 -8.16 -11.16 -11.07
CA TYR A 47 -7.99 -12.58 -11.32
C TYR A 47 -8.03 -13.34 -10.00
N TYR A 48 -8.74 -14.45 -10.01
CA TYR A 48 -8.87 -15.35 -8.89
C TYR A 48 -8.05 -16.59 -9.16
N PHE A 49 -7.08 -16.87 -8.30
CA PHE A 49 -6.28 -18.10 -8.32
C PHE A 49 -6.68 -18.97 -7.16
N ARG A 50 -6.79 -20.29 -7.38
CA ARG A 50 -7.21 -21.22 -6.34
C ARG A 50 -6.54 -22.58 -6.49
N LYS A 51 -6.16 -23.18 -5.36
CA LYS A 51 -5.65 -24.54 -5.26
C LYS A 51 -6.16 -25.21 -3.99
N SER A 52 -6.64 -26.44 -4.15
CA SER A 52 -7.00 -27.30 -3.02
C SER A 52 -5.86 -28.28 -2.75
N VAL A 53 -5.53 -28.48 -1.48
CA VAL A 53 -4.56 -29.49 -1.03
C VAL A 53 -5.09 -30.20 0.20
N GLU A 54 -4.56 -31.38 0.49
CA GLU A 54 -4.97 -32.17 1.64
C GLU A 54 -3.75 -32.55 2.48
N PHE A 55 -3.88 -32.41 3.80
CA PHE A 55 -2.83 -32.77 4.74
C PHE A 55 -3.35 -33.82 5.72
N ALA A 56 -2.63 -34.93 5.88
CA ALA A 56 -2.99 -35.97 6.84
C ALA A 56 -3.05 -35.43 8.29
N THR A 57 -2.15 -34.49 8.62
CA THR A 57 -2.13 -33.78 9.91
C THR A 57 -1.89 -32.30 9.68
N LYS A 58 -2.34 -31.45 10.61
CA LYS A 58 -2.06 -30.01 10.54
C LYS A 58 -0.56 -29.77 10.71
N PRO A 59 0.13 -29.12 9.75
CA PRO A 59 1.54 -28.75 9.91
C PRO A 59 1.74 -27.79 11.09
N THR A 60 2.85 -27.95 11.81
CA THR A 60 3.25 -27.02 12.89
C THR A 60 3.80 -25.71 12.34
N THR A 61 4.49 -25.78 11.20
CA THR A 61 5.07 -24.66 10.46
C THR A 61 4.87 -24.95 8.98
N PHE A 62 4.54 -23.93 8.19
CA PHE A 62 4.36 -24.04 6.75
C PHE A 62 4.70 -22.68 6.12
N LYS A 63 5.98 -22.46 5.84
CA LYS A 63 6.47 -21.15 5.36
C LYS A 63 6.42 -21.08 3.84
N VAL A 64 5.94 -19.94 3.34
CA VAL A 64 5.77 -19.69 1.91
C VAL A 64 6.33 -18.32 1.55
N HIS A 65 6.81 -18.21 0.32
CA HIS A 65 7.21 -16.99 -0.36
C HIS A 65 6.14 -16.65 -1.39
N VAL A 66 5.63 -15.42 -1.38
CA VAL A 66 4.54 -15.02 -2.27
C VAL A 66 4.80 -13.66 -2.89
N SER A 67 4.55 -13.55 -4.19
CA SER A 67 4.57 -12.31 -4.94
C SER A 67 3.51 -12.33 -6.04
N ALA A 68 3.25 -11.17 -6.64
CA ALA A 68 2.38 -11.03 -7.79
C ALA A 68 2.75 -9.77 -8.56
N ASP A 69 2.29 -9.69 -9.79
CA ASP A 69 2.29 -8.49 -10.60
C ASP A 69 0.83 -8.20 -11.00
N ASN A 70 0.22 -7.06 -10.65
CA ASN A 70 0.82 -5.94 -9.91
C ASN A 70 0.79 -6.18 -8.40
N ARG A 71 -0.33 -6.73 -7.89
CA ARG A 71 -0.64 -6.83 -6.46
C ARG A 71 -1.47 -8.08 -6.17
N TYR A 72 -1.39 -8.58 -4.93
CA TYR A 72 -2.19 -9.71 -4.46
C TYR A 72 -2.80 -9.51 -3.06
N LYS A 73 -3.87 -10.29 -2.81
CA LYS A 73 -4.37 -10.66 -1.48
C LYS A 73 -4.40 -12.19 -1.39
N LEU A 74 -3.69 -12.77 -0.43
CA LEU A 74 -3.59 -14.22 -0.22
C LEU A 74 -4.53 -14.65 0.90
N PHE A 75 -5.32 -15.68 0.64
CA PHE A 75 -6.30 -16.25 1.55
C PHE A 75 -6.02 -17.73 1.78
N ILE A 76 -6.16 -18.15 3.03
CA ILE A 76 -6.08 -19.56 3.45
C ILE A 76 -7.38 -19.89 4.18
N ASN A 77 -8.16 -20.83 3.64
CA ASN A 77 -9.45 -21.25 4.21
C ASN A 77 -10.37 -20.06 4.56
N GLY A 78 -10.49 -19.09 3.67
CA GLY A 78 -11.31 -17.89 3.86
C GLY A 78 -10.66 -16.72 4.59
N LYS A 79 -9.49 -16.90 5.20
CA LYS A 79 -8.82 -15.86 5.99
C LYS A 79 -7.75 -15.16 5.17
N LEU A 80 -7.79 -13.83 5.08
CA LEU A 80 -6.71 -13.02 4.51
C LEU A 80 -5.45 -13.16 5.38
N VAL A 81 -4.35 -13.63 4.81
CA VAL A 81 -3.09 -13.87 5.54
C VAL A 81 -1.95 -12.97 5.08
N SER A 82 -1.93 -12.55 3.81
CA SER A 82 -0.88 -11.70 3.27
C SER A 82 -1.40 -10.79 2.16
N MET A 83 -0.75 -9.64 2.00
CA MET A 83 -0.99 -8.67 0.93
C MET A 83 0.34 -8.14 0.44
N GLY A 84 0.45 -7.88 -0.86
CA GLY A 84 1.70 -7.36 -1.41
C GLY A 84 1.71 -7.42 -2.94
N PRO A 85 2.90 -7.59 -3.54
CA PRO A 85 4.21 -7.45 -2.89
C PRO A 85 4.47 -5.99 -2.50
N ALA A 86 5.39 -5.74 -1.56
CA ALA A 86 5.89 -4.39 -1.32
C ALA A 86 6.39 -3.74 -2.63
N ARG A 87 6.04 -2.46 -2.84
CA ARG A 87 6.46 -1.71 -4.04
C ARG A 87 7.98 -1.76 -4.24
N GLY A 88 8.38 -1.91 -5.50
CA GLY A 88 9.77 -1.98 -5.95
C GLY A 88 9.85 -1.79 -7.46
N ASP A 89 10.88 -2.34 -8.07
CA ASP A 89 11.09 -2.33 -9.52
C ASP A 89 11.36 -3.75 -10.04
N THR A 90 11.50 -3.90 -11.36
CA THR A 90 11.72 -5.21 -12.00
C THR A 90 13.04 -5.86 -11.63
N TYR A 91 14.04 -5.10 -11.20
CA TYR A 91 15.37 -5.57 -10.79
C TYR A 91 15.48 -5.86 -9.27
N PHE A 92 14.52 -5.38 -8.49
CA PHE A 92 14.34 -5.63 -7.07
C PHE A 92 12.88 -5.96 -6.76
N TRP A 93 12.40 -7.10 -7.28
CA TRP A 93 11.01 -7.51 -7.18
C TRP A 93 10.74 -8.23 -5.86
N ASN A 94 9.99 -7.59 -4.97
CA ASN A 94 9.80 -8.12 -3.62
C ASN A 94 8.92 -9.39 -3.62
N TYR A 95 9.25 -10.33 -2.73
CA TYR A 95 8.33 -11.37 -2.25
C TYR A 95 8.20 -11.31 -0.72
N GLU A 96 7.01 -11.61 -0.22
CA GLU A 96 6.75 -11.72 1.22
C GLU A 96 7.00 -13.15 1.69
N THR A 97 7.53 -13.31 2.91
CA THR A 97 7.68 -14.62 3.56
C THR A 97 6.73 -14.72 4.75
N ILE A 98 5.85 -15.72 4.74
CA ILE A 98 4.82 -15.89 5.77
C ILE A 98 4.68 -17.36 6.17
N ASP A 99 4.48 -17.62 7.46
CA ASP A 99 4.06 -18.93 7.96
C ASP A 99 2.52 -19.03 7.92
N ILE A 100 2.01 -19.92 7.07
CA ILE A 100 0.57 -20.13 6.91
C ILE A 100 0.02 -21.28 7.75
N ALA A 101 0.86 -22.02 8.49
CA ALA A 101 0.42 -23.12 9.35
C ALA A 101 -0.72 -22.75 10.33
N PRO A 102 -0.74 -21.54 10.95
CA PRO A 102 -1.85 -21.15 11.82
C PRO A 102 -3.23 -21.23 11.16
N PHE A 103 -3.30 -21.06 9.84
CA PHE A 103 -4.53 -20.99 9.06
C PHE A 103 -4.92 -22.33 8.41
N LEU A 104 -4.01 -23.32 8.44
CA LEU A 104 -4.25 -24.66 7.93
C LEU A 104 -4.97 -25.55 8.96
N THR A 105 -5.62 -26.59 8.45
CA THR A 105 -6.26 -27.67 9.21
C THR A 105 -5.77 -29.03 8.73
N ALA A 106 -6.03 -30.09 9.50
CA ALA A 106 -5.96 -31.45 8.93
C ALA A 106 -7.09 -31.63 7.90
N GLY A 107 -6.87 -32.48 6.89
CA GLY A 107 -7.78 -32.68 5.77
C GLY A 107 -7.65 -31.62 4.67
N LYS A 108 -8.75 -31.35 3.97
CA LYS A 108 -8.81 -30.41 2.84
C LYS A 108 -8.56 -28.97 3.29
N ASN A 109 -7.69 -28.29 2.55
CA ASN A 109 -7.37 -26.87 2.68
C ASN A 109 -7.47 -26.19 1.32
N VAL A 110 -7.78 -24.90 1.33
CA VAL A 110 -7.82 -24.05 0.14
C VAL A 110 -6.82 -22.91 0.30
N ILE A 111 -5.98 -22.76 -0.71
CA ILE A 111 -5.13 -21.61 -0.91
C ILE A 111 -5.71 -20.81 -2.07
N ALA A 112 -5.97 -19.54 -1.84
CA ALA A 112 -6.65 -18.65 -2.77
C ALA A 112 -5.89 -17.33 -2.88
N ALA A 113 -5.74 -16.77 -4.08
CA ALA A 113 -5.11 -15.47 -4.27
C ALA A 113 -5.93 -14.60 -5.23
N LEU A 114 -6.24 -13.38 -4.78
CA LEU A 114 -6.81 -12.33 -5.63
C LEU A 114 -5.66 -11.50 -6.17
N VAL A 115 -5.47 -11.47 -7.49
CA VAL A 115 -4.42 -10.70 -8.15
C VAL A 115 -5.07 -9.68 -9.07
N TRP A 116 -4.52 -8.47 -9.13
CA TRP A 116 -5.05 -7.46 -10.04
C TRP A 116 -3.95 -6.66 -10.73
N ASN A 117 -4.29 -6.15 -11.91
CA ASN A 117 -3.50 -5.24 -12.70
C ASN A 117 -4.41 -4.09 -13.12
N GLU A 118 -4.06 -2.86 -12.72
CA GLU A 118 -4.81 -1.66 -13.06
C GLU A 118 -4.38 -1.07 -14.42
N ALA A 119 -3.42 -1.70 -15.11
CA ALA A 119 -2.90 -1.34 -16.42
C ALA A 119 -2.52 0.15 -16.49
N GLN A 120 -2.98 0.89 -17.49
CA GLN A 120 -2.76 2.34 -17.60
C GLN A 120 -3.30 3.16 -16.41
N TYR A 121 -4.19 2.59 -15.59
CA TYR A 121 -4.77 3.22 -14.41
C TYR A 121 -4.00 2.92 -13.12
N ARG A 122 -2.96 2.07 -13.17
CA ARG A 122 -2.15 1.74 -12.00
C ARG A 122 -1.50 2.99 -11.38
N PRO A 123 -1.31 3.01 -10.05
CA PRO A 123 -0.60 4.10 -9.37
C PRO A 123 0.75 4.40 -10.03
N GLU A 124 1.22 5.65 -9.95
CA GLU A 124 2.54 6.03 -10.48
C GLU A 124 3.67 5.25 -9.80
N ALA A 125 3.54 4.95 -8.51
CA ALA A 125 4.47 4.12 -7.76
C ALA A 125 4.46 2.62 -8.15
N GLN A 126 3.55 2.19 -9.05
CA GLN A 126 3.45 0.79 -9.47
C GLN A 126 4.19 0.56 -10.79
N ILE A 127 5.36 -0.04 -10.68
CA ILE A 127 6.11 -0.64 -11.80
C ILE A 127 5.56 -2.06 -12.04
N THR A 128 5.49 -2.49 -13.30
CA THR A 128 4.87 -3.75 -13.72
C THR A 128 5.48 -4.22 -15.03
N VAL A 129 5.53 -5.54 -15.23
CA VAL A 129 5.80 -6.20 -16.50
C VAL A 129 4.48 -6.67 -17.13
N ARG A 130 3.79 -7.58 -16.44
CA ARG A 130 2.50 -8.16 -16.84
C ARG A 130 1.83 -8.86 -15.66
N THR A 131 0.53 -9.07 -15.70
CA THR A 131 -0.18 -9.81 -14.65
C THR A 131 0.37 -11.23 -14.50
N ALA A 132 0.80 -11.56 -13.28
CA ALA A 132 1.26 -12.90 -12.92
C ALA A 132 1.19 -13.12 -11.40
N PHE A 133 1.09 -14.38 -10.98
CA PHE A 133 1.11 -14.81 -9.58
C PHE A 133 2.21 -15.84 -9.36
N ILE A 134 2.91 -15.76 -8.22
CA ILE A 134 3.85 -16.79 -7.82
C ILE A 134 3.77 -17.06 -6.32
N LEU A 135 3.78 -18.33 -5.95
CA LEU A 135 3.88 -18.79 -4.58
C LEU A 135 4.80 -20.00 -4.53
N GLN A 136 5.76 -19.95 -3.62
CA GLN A 136 6.74 -21.01 -3.41
C GLN A 136 6.82 -21.41 -1.94
N GLY A 137 6.92 -22.71 -1.67
CA GLY A 137 7.29 -23.23 -0.36
C GLY A 137 8.70 -22.84 0.09
N GLN A 138 8.95 -22.75 1.40
CA GLN A 138 10.32 -22.56 1.91
C GLN A 138 11.18 -23.81 1.67
N SER A 139 10.60 -25.01 1.77
CA SER A 139 11.26 -26.30 1.59
C SER A 139 10.45 -27.25 0.71
N GLU A 140 10.97 -28.44 0.44
CA GLU A 140 10.27 -29.48 -0.33
C GLU A 140 8.91 -29.88 0.28
N LYS A 141 8.75 -29.75 1.61
CA LYS A 141 7.49 -30.06 2.29
C LYS A 141 6.34 -29.16 1.83
N GLU A 142 6.66 -27.92 1.45
CA GLU A 142 5.69 -26.94 1.01
C GLU A 142 5.49 -26.92 -0.51
N ASP A 143 6.26 -27.73 -1.27
CA ASP A 143 6.20 -27.75 -2.75
C ASP A 143 4.84 -28.13 -3.32
N VAL A 144 4.04 -28.87 -2.54
CA VAL A 144 2.69 -29.27 -2.92
C VAL A 144 1.80 -28.07 -3.28
N ILE A 145 2.06 -26.88 -2.73
CA ILE A 145 1.31 -25.66 -3.06
C ILE A 145 2.03 -24.72 -4.04
N ASN A 146 3.22 -25.05 -4.53
CA ASN A 146 3.92 -24.19 -5.49
C ASN A 146 3.02 -23.85 -6.68
N THR A 147 3.12 -22.62 -7.16
CA THR A 147 2.42 -22.18 -8.37
C THR A 147 2.94 -22.93 -9.59
N ASN A 148 2.00 -23.51 -10.33
CA ASN A 148 2.17 -24.23 -11.59
C ASN A 148 0.78 -24.43 -12.21
N GLU A 149 0.69 -25.17 -13.31
CA GLU A 149 -0.54 -25.37 -14.08
C GLU A 149 -1.62 -26.22 -13.37
N THR A 150 -1.36 -26.72 -12.15
CA THR A 150 -2.39 -27.37 -11.30
C THR A 150 -3.28 -26.37 -10.57
N TRP A 151 -2.87 -25.10 -10.52
CA TRP A 151 -3.70 -24.03 -9.99
C TRP A 151 -4.83 -23.71 -10.96
N LYS A 152 -6.01 -23.44 -10.42
CA LYS A 152 -7.15 -22.91 -11.18
C LYS A 152 -7.07 -21.38 -11.24
N CYS A 153 -7.53 -20.80 -12.34
CA CYS A 153 -7.59 -19.37 -12.55
C CYS A 153 -8.88 -18.96 -13.28
N VAL A 154 -9.49 -17.86 -12.86
CA VAL A 154 -10.58 -17.20 -13.59
C VAL A 154 -10.46 -15.68 -13.49
N LYS A 155 -10.78 -14.98 -14.57
CA LYS A 155 -10.83 -13.52 -14.62
C LYS A 155 -12.19 -13.01 -14.12
N ASP A 156 -12.18 -11.89 -13.41
CA ASP A 156 -13.39 -11.18 -13.03
C ASP A 156 -13.92 -10.34 -14.20
N GLU A 157 -15.09 -10.71 -14.71
CA GLU A 157 -15.76 -9.99 -15.82
C GLU A 157 -16.62 -8.80 -15.35
N GLY A 158 -16.80 -8.66 -14.04
CA GLY A 158 -17.55 -7.58 -13.40
C GLY A 158 -16.71 -6.39 -12.97
N SER A 159 -15.38 -6.50 -12.93
CA SER A 159 -14.50 -5.43 -12.46
C SER A 159 -14.02 -4.52 -13.60
N LYS A 160 -14.17 -3.21 -13.42
CA LYS A 160 -13.70 -2.16 -14.34
C LYS A 160 -13.12 -0.97 -13.60
N PRO A 161 -12.19 -0.20 -14.21
CA PRO A 161 -11.71 1.04 -13.62
C PRO A 161 -12.76 2.14 -13.74
N ILE A 162 -12.83 3.02 -12.74
CA ILE A 162 -13.48 4.33 -12.84
C ILE A 162 -12.37 5.38 -12.91
N PRO A 163 -12.06 5.90 -14.11
CA PRO A 163 -11.06 6.95 -14.26
C PRO A 163 -11.58 8.28 -13.69
N GLY A 164 -10.67 9.14 -13.22
CA GLY A 164 -10.97 10.57 -13.02
C GLY A 164 -11.08 11.05 -11.57
N TYR A 165 -9.93 11.18 -10.89
CA TYR A 165 -9.85 12.06 -9.71
C TYR A 165 -8.49 12.77 -9.59
N PHE A 166 -7.41 11.99 -9.53
CA PHE A 166 -6.04 12.50 -9.54
C PHE A 166 -5.13 11.54 -10.30
N PHE A 167 -3.97 11.98 -10.78
CA PHE A 167 -3.15 11.18 -11.69
C PHE A 167 -2.34 10.08 -10.99
N ALA A 168 -1.78 10.35 -9.80
CA ALA A 168 -0.74 9.51 -9.21
C ALA A 168 -1.22 8.31 -8.37
N ALA A 169 -2.14 8.47 -7.43
CA ALA A 169 -2.66 7.35 -6.63
C ALA A 169 -3.68 6.47 -7.42
N SER A 170 -4.04 5.32 -6.83
CA SER A 170 -4.96 4.33 -7.42
C SER A 170 -6.30 4.93 -7.86
N LYS A 171 -6.99 4.33 -8.83
CA LYS A 171 -8.29 4.84 -9.30
C LYS A 171 -9.47 4.21 -8.55
N GLY A 172 -10.66 4.70 -8.91
CA GLY A 172 -11.93 4.09 -8.50
C GLY A 172 -12.19 2.76 -9.21
N GLN A 173 -13.10 1.97 -8.65
CA GLN A 173 -13.52 0.67 -9.18
C GLN A 173 -15.02 0.66 -9.45
N LEU A 174 -15.42 0.12 -10.60
CA LEU A 174 -16.79 -0.25 -10.92
C LEU A 174 -16.88 -1.77 -10.79
N ILE A 175 -17.78 -2.26 -9.93
CA ILE A 175 -18.04 -3.69 -9.76
C ILE A 175 -19.49 -4.00 -10.16
N ASP A 176 -19.65 -4.77 -11.22
CA ASP A 176 -20.94 -5.35 -11.59
C ASP A 176 -21.12 -6.73 -10.93
N MET A 177 -21.91 -6.78 -9.85
CA MET A 177 -22.15 -8.00 -9.10
C MET A 177 -22.88 -9.07 -9.92
N ASN A 178 -23.47 -8.72 -11.06
CA ASN A 178 -24.08 -9.70 -11.95
C ASN A 178 -23.03 -10.54 -12.70
N LYS A 179 -21.80 -10.02 -12.83
CA LYS A 179 -20.71 -10.59 -13.64
C LYS A 179 -19.49 -11.03 -12.82
N THR A 180 -19.32 -10.50 -11.62
CA THR A 180 -18.31 -11.01 -10.69
C THR A 180 -18.71 -12.40 -10.16
N LEU A 181 -17.75 -13.10 -9.54
CA LEU A 181 -18.00 -14.39 -8.91
C LEU A 181 -19.03 -14.26 -7.78
N ARG A 182 -19.99 -15.20 -7.76
CA ARG A 182 -21.00 -15.25 -6.71
C ARG A 182 -20.52 -16.07 -5.53
N GLY A 183 -20.77 -15.57 -4.33
CA GLY A 183 -20.43 -16.25 -3.08
C GLY A 183 -18.96 -16.09 -2.70
N ASP A 184 -18.59 -16.73 -1.59
CA ASP A 184 -17.22 -16.68 -1.07
C ASP A 184 -16.34 -17.74 -1.74
N TRP A 185 -15.63 -17.31 -2.78
CA TRP A 185 -14.69 -18.14 -3.55
C TRP A 185 -13.43 -18.55 -2.78
N THR A 186 -13.24 -18.06 -1.56
CA THR A 186 -12.08 -18.40 -0.71
C THR A 186 -12.38 -19.54 0.29
N ARG A 187 -13.64 -19.98 0.37
CA ARG A 187 -14.13 -21.04 1.28
C ARG A 187 -13.83 -22.46 0.76
N LEU A 188 -13.75 -23.42 1.68
CA LEU A 188 -13.45 -24.84 1.41
C LEU A 188 -14.45 -25.56 0.48
N ASP A 189 -15.73 -25.22 0.60
CA ASP A 189 -16.87 -25.83 -0.09
C ASP A 189 -17.21 -25.14 -1.43
N PHE A 190 -16.46 -24.11 -1.82
CA PHE A 190 -16.69 -23.42 -3.08
C PHE A 190 -16.35 -24.34 -4.27
N GLU A 191 -17.31 -24.49 -5.17
CA GLU A 191 -17.19 -25.29 -6.39
C GLU A 191 -16.44 -24.49 -7.47
N ASP A 192 -15.22 -24.94 -7.80
CA ASP A 192 -14.35 -24.34 -8.81
C ASP A 192 -14.20 -25.23 -10.07
N ASP A 193 -15.09 -26.21 -10.27
CA ASP A 193 -15.01 -27.18 -11.39
C ASP A 193 -15.12 -26.54 -12.77
N LYS A 194 -15.72 -25.36 -12.86
CA LYS A 194 -15.85 -24.59 -14.11
C LYS A 194 -14.65 -23.68 -14.39
N TRP A 195 -13.69 -23.58 -13.47
CA TRP A 195 -12.52 -22.73 -13.67
C TRP A 195 -11.51 -23.44 -14.57
N GLY A 196 -10.89 -22.68 -15.46
CA GLY A 196 -9.75 -23.18 -16.22
C GLY A 196 -8.50 -23.30 -15.34
N ASN A 197 -7.54 -24.09 -15.79
CA ASN A 197 -6.21 -24.08 -15.19
C ASN A 197 -5.48 -22.77 -15.53
N ALA A 198 -4.66 -22.31 -14.60
CA ALA A 198 -3.68 -21.27 -14.84
C ALA A 198 -2.60 -21.80 -15.82
N VAL A 199 -1.97 -20.89 -16.55
CA VAL A 199 -0.89 -21.21 -17.48
C VAL A 199 0.43 -20.67 -16.98
N LYS A 200 1.53 -21.38 -17.25
CA LYS A 200 2.88 -20.89 -16.99
C LYS A 200 3.19 -19.70 -17.90
N VAL A 201 3.71 -18.62 -17.32
CA VAL A 201 4.21 -17.44 -18.06
C VAL A 201 5.70 -17.16 -17.82
N GLY A 202 6.31 -17.81 -16.83
CA GLY A 202 7.74 -17.69 -16.54
C GLY A 202 8.19 -18.58 -15.40
N ASP A 203 9.49 -18.68 -15.22
CA ASP A 203 10.11 -19.33 -14.06
C ASP A 203 10.37 -18.32 -12.95
N GLY A 204 10.16 -18.72 -11.69
CA GLY A 204 10.64 -17.94 -10.55
C GLY A 204 12.17 -17.86 -10.58
N LYS A 205 12.75 -16.67 -10.47
CA LYS A 205 14.19 -16.45 -10.52
C LYS A 205 14.61 -15.43 -9.46
N LEU A 206 15.56 -15.82 -8.63
CA LEU A 206 16.22 -14.90 -7.71
C LEU A 206 17.09 -13.91 -8.48
N LYS A 207 17.20 -12.71 -7.94
CA LYS A 207 18.10 -11.69 -8.48
C LYS A 207 19.53 -12.23 -8.62
N GLY A 208 20.15 -11.99 -9.78
CA GLY A 208 21.55 -12.35 -10.06
C GLY A 208 21.77 -13.81 -10.49
N MET A 209 20.72 -14.64 -10.55
CA MET A 209 20.86 -16.07 -10.86
C MET A 209 20.57 -16.43 -12.32
N ALA A 210 20.28 -15.46 -13.19
CA ALA A 210 20.03 -15.71 -14.61
C ALA A 210 20.39 -14.51 -15.49
N TRP A 211 20.62 -14.78 -16.78
CA TRP A 211 20.95 -13.79 -17.81
C TRP A 211 19.77 -12.89 -18.21
N GLY A 212 18.53 -13.38 -18.04
CA GLY A 212 17.30 -12.67 -18.35
C GLY A 212 16.25 -12.93 -17.26
N ILE A 213 15.78 -11.84 -16.63
CA ILE A 213 14.87 -11.89 -15.49
C ILE A 213 13.87 -10.73 -15.59
N ASP A 214 12.59 -11.05 -15.77
CA ASP A 214 11.50 -10.06 -15.78
C ASP A 214 11.18 -9.55 -14.37
N TRP A 215 11.17 -10.47 -13.39
CA TRP A 215 10.94 -10.19 -11.98
C TRP A 215 12.12 -10.74 -11.16
N ALA A 216 13.10 -9.89 -10.85
CA ALA A 216 14.27 -10.29 -10.08
C ALA A 216 13.92 -10.39 -8.60
N LEU A 217 13.54 -11.60 -8.18
CA LEU A 217 12.98 -11.86 -6.85
C LEU A 217 14.00 -11.56 -5.75
N VAL A 218 13.58 -10.74 -4.79
CA VAL A 218 14.29 -10.41 -3.54
C VAL A 218 13.31 -10.47 -2.36
N PRO A 219 13.77 -10.85 -1.16
CA PRO A 219 12.90 -10.81 0.02
C PRO A 219 12.53 -9.37 0.36
N SER A 220 11.27 -9.16 0.76
CA SER A 220 10.82 -7.87 1.29
C SER A 220 11.62 -7.48 2.54
N SER A 221 12.03 -6.21 2.60
CA SER A 221 12.79 -5.64 3.72
C SER A 221 11.90 -5.10 4.85
N ILE A 222 10.59 -5.04 4.63
CA ILE A 222 9.61 -4.45 5.53
C ILE A 222 8.63 -5.51 6.06
N PRO A 223 8.06 -5.31 7.27
CA PRO A 223 7.00 -6.19 7.79
C PRO A 223 5.69 -6.04 7.00
N ALA A 224 4.76 -6.96 7.24
CA ALA A 224 3.37 -6.81 6.80
C ALA A 224 2.75 -5.53 7.39
N MET A 225 1.92 -4.88 6.59
CA MET A 225 1.18 -3.68 7.01
C MET A 225 0.19 -4.01 8.13
N GLU A 226 -0.06 -3.04 9.00
CA GLU A 226 -1.13 -3.16 10.00
C GLU A 226 -2.48 -3.35 9.29
N MET A 227 -3.34 -4.17 9.89
CA MET A 227 -4.72 -4.40 9.45
C MET A 227 -5.62 -4.41 10.67
N THR A 228 -6.32 -3.30 10.94
CA THR A 228 -7.15 -3.12 12.14
C THR A 228 -8.57 -2.73 11.77
N TYR A 229 -9.57 -3.45 12.30
CA TYR A 229 -10.98 -3.08 12.10
C TYR A 229 -11.24 -1.64 12.57
N GLN A 230 -11.90 -0.85 11.74
CA GLN A 230 -12.18 0.56 12.00
C GLN A 230 -13.64 0.91 11.70
N ARG A 231 -14.36 1.27 12.76
CA ARG A 231 -15.76 1.68 12.70
C ARG A 231 -15.88 3.14 12.23
N ILE A 232 -16.85 3.39 11.36
CA ILE A 232 -17.23 4.75 10.97
C ILE A 232 -18.05 5.38 12.10
N GLN A 233 -17.70 6.60 12.48
CA GLN A 233 -18.13 7.19 13.75
C GLN A 233 -19.45 7.97 13.66
N LYS A 234 -19.68 8.75 12.60
CA LYS A 234 -20.82 9.69 12.55
C LYS A 234 -21.52 9.72 11.21
N LEU A 235 -22.85 9.90 11.25
CA LEU A 235 -23.68 10.31 10.12
C LEU A 235 -23.88 11.82 10.18
N ARG A 236 -23.43 12.55 9.16
CA ARG A 236 -23.55 14.03 9.08
C ARG A 236 -24.86 14.45 8.44
N SER A 237 -25.30 13.74 7.41
CA SER A 237 -26.58 13.99 6.76
C SER A 237 -27.11 12.75 6.06
N ALA A 238 -28.43 12.68 5.95
CA ALA A 238 -29.15 11.65 5.20
C ALA A 238 -30.29 12.32 4.43
N TYR A 239 -30.37 12.04 3.13
CA TYR A 239 -31.44 12.49 2.24
C TYR A 239 -32.11 11.30 1.59
N GLY A 240 -33.43 11.36 1.43
CA GLY A 240 -34.24 10.30 0.81
C GLY A 240 -34.58 9.13 1.74
N ILE A 241 -34.15 9.14 3.01
CA ILE A 241 -34.45 8.10 3.99
C ILE A 241 -34.31 8.62 5.43
N LYS A 242 -35.00 7.98 6.38
CA LYS A 242 -34.71 8.09 7.81
C LYS A 242 -33.78 6.96 8.22
N VAL A 243 -32.63 7.30 8.78
CA VAL A 243 -31.62 6.33 9.21
C VAL A 243 -31.72 6.10 10.73
N PRO A 244 -31.57 4.87 11.24
CA PRO A 244 -31.50 4.63 12.68
C PRO A 244 -30.39 5.46 13.35
N SER A 245 -30.65 6.00 14.53
CA SER A 245 -29.71 6.86 15.26
C SER A 245 -28.39 6.17 15.64
N THR A 246 -28.38 4.83 15.68
CA THR A 246 -27.18 4.03 15.98
C THR A 246 -26.25 3.87 14.78
N PHE A 247 -26.70 4.16 13.55
CA PHE A 247 -25.85 4.10 12.37
C PHE A 247 -25.10 5.42 12.16
N PRO A 248 -23.81 5.39 11.80
CA PRO A 248 -22.98 4.22 11.53
C PRO A 248 -22.20 3.74 12.75
N GLU A 249 -22.27 4.39 13.91
CA GLU A 249 -21.40 4.08 15.06
C GLU A 249 -21.47 2.62 15.51
N LYS A 250 -22.66 2.01 15.42
CA LYS A 250 -22.88 0.57 15.64
C LYS A 250 -23.29 -0.10 14.33
N LYS A 251 -22.90 -1.36 14.15
CA LYS A 251 -23.38 -2.21 13.05
C LYS A 251 -24.90 -2.28 13.10
N THR A 252 -25.54 -1.53 12.20
CA THR A 252 -26.99 -1.37 12.13
C THR A 252 -27.38 -1.39 10.66
N ALA A 253 -28.26 -2.32 10.28
CA ALA A 253 -28.71 -2.42 8.90
C ALA A 253 -29.63 -1.24 8.52
N ILE A 254 -29.56 -0.81 7.27
CA ILE A 254 -30.46 0.21 6.69
C ILE A 254 -31.22 -0.42 5.53
N ASN A 255 -32.55 -0.44 5.64
CA ASN A 255 -33.44 -0.88 4.56
C ASN A 255 -33.80 0.30 3.65
N ILE A 256 -33.35 0.26 2.41
CA ILE A 256 -33.58 1.26 1.38
C ILE A 256 -34.72 0.77 0.47
N PRO A 257 -35.88 1.43 0.46
CA PRO A 257 -37.03 1.01 -0.34
C PRO A 257 -36.73 0.97 -1.84
N ALA A 258 -37.55 0.24 -2.59
CA ALA A 258 -37.53 0.26 -4.05
C ALA A 258 -37.78 1.67 -4.61
N ASN A 259 -37.31 1.93 -5.83
CA ASN A 259 -37.50 3.16 -6.60
C ASN A 259 -37.13 4.44 -5.85
N THR A 260 -36.08 4.38 -5.02
CA THR A 260 -35.64 5.48 -4.15
C THR A 260 -34.18 5.82 -4.43
N THR A 261 -33.85 7.10 -4.29
CA THR A 261 -32.46 7.58 -4.25
C THR A 261 -32.15 8.08 -2.84
N VAL A 262 -31.14 7.48 -2.21
CA VAL A 262 -30.64 7.84 -0.89
C VAL A 262 -29.24 8.42 -1.02
N THR A 263 -28.97 9.49 -0.27
CA THR A 263 -27.60 10.03 -0.11
C THR A 263 -27.27 10.17 1.37
N LEU A 264 -26.16 9.57 1.79
CA LEU A 264 -25.63 9.65 3.15
C LEU A 264 -24.24 10.30 3.10
N LEU A 265 -23.96 11.21 4.05
CA LEU A 265 -22.62 11.72 4.30
C LEU A 265 -22.13 11.20 5.65
N LEU A 266 -21.08 10.38 5.61
CA LEU A 266 -20.47 9.79 6.79
C LEU A 266 -19.17 10.54 7.13
N ASP A 267 -18.83 10.58 8.43
CA ASP A 267 -17.63 11.23 8.96
C ASP A 267 -16.90 10.27 9.91
N GLN A 268 -15.67 9.93 9.56
CA GLN A 268 -14.74 9.16 10.37
C GLN A 268 -14.23 9.97 11.58
N THR A 269 -14.45 11.28 11.60
CA THR A 269 -14.01 12.29 12.58
C THR A 269 -12.52 12.61 12.56
N PHE A 270 -11.72 11.73 11.96
CA PHE A 270 -10.29 11.90 11.70
C PHE A 270 -9.94 11.36 10.31
N LEU A 271 -8.80 11.78 9.76
CA LEU A 271 -8.29 11.24 8.49
C LEU A 271 -7.75 9.82 8.72
N THR A 272 -8.04 8.89 7.82
CA THR A 272 -7.62 7.49 7.92
C THR A 272 -7.28 6.91 6.54
N ASN A 273 -6.46 5.86 6.53
CA ASN A 273 -6.23 4.98 5.39
C ASN A 273 -6.94 3.65 5.68
N ALA A 274 -7.92 3.26 4.86
CA ALA A 274 -8.63 2.01 5.09
C ALA A 274 -9.05 1.30 3.80
N TYR A 275 -9.03 -0.03 3.83
CA TYR A 275 -9.82 -0.83 2.89
C TYR A 275 -11.28 -0.75 3.30
N ILE A 276 -12.14 -0.28 2.41
CA ILE A 276 -13.56 -0.12 2.72
C ILE A 276 -14.30 -1.39 2.35
N THR A 277 -15.08 -1.92 3.28
CA THR A 277 -15.97 -3.07 3.08
C THR A 277 -17.42 -2.64 3.21
N LEU A 278 -18.20 -2.89 2.16
CA LEU A 278 -19.65 -2.74 2.12
C LEU A 278 -20.29 -4.13 2.02
N ASN A 279 -21.11 -4.47 3.01
CA ASN A 279 -21.94 -5.68 2.99
C ASN A 279 -23.39 -5.26 2.76
N PHE A 280 -24.07 -5.94 1.84
CA PHE A 280 -25.42 -5.57 1.43
C PHE A 280 -26.20 -6.75 0.85
N SER A 281 -27.52 -6.59 0.80
CA SER A 281 -28.45 -7.62 0.36
C SER A 281 -29.57 -7.05 -0.51
N GLY A 282 -30.01 -7.81 -1.52
CA GLY A 282 -31.11 -7.40 -2.39
C GLY A 282 -30.72 -6.36 -3.45
N GLY A 283 -31.71 -5.58 -3.88
CA GLY A 283 -31.55 -4.45 -4.79
C GLY A 283 -31.08 -4.83 -6.19
N LYS A 284 -31.73 -5.76 -6.90
CA LYS A 284 -31.34 -6.11 -8.27
C LYS A 284 -31.17 -4.86 -9.14
N ASP A 285 -29.99 -4.71 -9.72
CA ASP A 285 -29.56 -3.60 -10.57
C ASP A 285 -29.59 -2.22 -9.90
N ALA A 286 -29.61 -2.18 -8.56
CA ALA A 286 -29.39 -0.97 -7.80
C ALA A 286 -27.94 -0.49 -7.97
N GLY A 287 -27.78 0.82 -8.17
CA GLY A 287 -26.46 1.46 -8.18
C GLY A 287 -26.08 1.92 -6.78
N ILE A 288 -24.86 1.63 -6.35
CA ILE A 288 -24.28 2.10 -5.09
C ILE A 288 -22.98 2.83 -5.43
N SER A 289 -22.82 4.06 -4.95
CA SER A 289 -21.60 4.85 -5.13
C SER A 289 -21.01 5.20 -3.77
N LEU A 290 -19.70 5.00 -3.62
CA LEU A 290 -18.91 5.35 -2.45
C LEU A 290 -17.86 6.39 -2.86
N GLY A 291 -18.10 7.65 -2.48
CA GLY A 291 -17.14 8.74 -2.65
C GLY A 291 -16.28 8.94 -1.40
N TYR A 292 -15.00 9.25 -1.57
CA TYR A 292 -14.04 9.44 -0.47
C TYR A 292 -13.41 10.83 -0.53
N ALA A 293 -13.34 11.54 0.59
CA ALA A 293 -12.70 12.86 0.67
C ALA A 293 -12.04 13.10 2.03
N GLU A 294 -10.88 13.77 2.04
CA GLU A 294 -10.26 14.31 3.26
C GLU A 294 -11.04 15.52 3.84
N SER A 295 -11.71 16.28 2.97
CA SER A 295 -12.48 17.48 3.28
C SER A 295 -13.45 17.80 2.15
N LEU A 296 -14.50 18.57 2.44
CA LEU A 296 -15.37 19.16 1.42
C LEU A 296 -14.87 20.54 1.00
N TYR A 297 -15.32 21.01 -0.16
CA TYR A 297 -14.89 22.27 -0.76
C TYR A 297 -15.98 23.32 -0.69
N LYS A 298 -15.61 24.60 -0.64
CA LYS A 298 -16.57 25.69 -0.84
C LYS A 298 -17.18 25.55 -2.23
N LYS A 299 -18.52 25.61 -2.30
CA LYS A 299 -19.27 25.44 -3.53
C LYS A 299 -18.81 26.44 -4.60
N GLY A 300 -18.64 25.98 -5.83
CA GLY A 300 -18.28 26.84 -6.97
C GLY A 300 -16.78 27.15 -7.08
N THR A 301 -15.95 26.67 -6.15
CA THR A 301 -14.48 26.81 -6.22
C THR A 301 -13.81 25.71 -7.04
N LYS A 302 -14.59 24.74 -7.55
CA LYS A 302 -14.10 23.65 -8.40
C LYS A 302 -12.99 22.84 -7.74
N GLY A 303 -13.10 22.61 -6.43
CA GLY A 303 -12.11 21.81 -5.69
C GLY A 303 -10.85 22.56 -5.26
N VAL A 304 -10.86 23.90 -5.26
CA VAL A 304 -9.70 24.70 -4.84
C VAL A 304 -9.76 25.05 -3.35
N GLU A 305 -10.86 25.61 -2.86
CA GLU A 305 -10.93 26.09 -1.48
C GLU A 305 -11.64 25.10 -0.55
N LYS A 306 -10.89 24.54 0.42
CA LYS A 306 -11.44 23.64 1.45
C LYS A 306 -12.13 24.39 2.60
N GLY A 307 -11.59 25.54 3.01
CA GLY A 307 -12.02 26.26 4.22
C GLY A 307 -11.87 25.41 5.49
N ASN A 308 -12.71 25.67 6.51
CA ASN A 308 -12.71 24.88 7.74
C ASN A 308 -13.14 23.42 7.48
N ARG A 309 -12.22 22.46 7.62
CA ARG A 309 -12.45 21.05 7.27
C ARG A 309 -13.50 20.34 8.14
N ASN A 310 -13.92 20.93 9.26
CA ASN A 310 -15.00 20.41 10.12
C ASN A 310 -16.41 20.76 9.62
N GLU A 311 -16.54 21.82 8.83
CA GLU A 311 -17.82 22.27 8.28
C GLU A 311 -18.16 21.49 7.02
N THR A 312 -19.41 21.02 6.95
CA THR A 312 -19.94 20.23 5.83
C THR A 312 -21.13 20.88 5.13
N GLU A 313 -21.86 21.76 5.83
CA GLU A 313 -23.02 22.44 5.29
C GLU A 313 -22.62 23.47 4.23
N GLY A 314 -23.41 23.58 3.15
CA GLY A 314 -23.14 24.49 2.03
C GLY A 314 -21.93 24.13 1.17
N LYS A 315 -21.25 23.01 1.44
CA LYS A 315 -20.04 22.57 0.71
C LYS A 315 -20.33 21.52 -0.37
N GLU A 316 -19.42 21.44 -1.32
CA GLU A 316 -19.43 20.45 -2.40
C GLU A 316 -18.50 19.27 -2.09
N PHE A 317 -18.97 18.06 -2.43
CA PHE A 317 -18.19 16.83 -2.31
C PHE A 317 -17.46 16.56 -3.62
N ILE A 318 -16.13 16.56 -3.59
CA ILE A 318 -15.28 16.26 -4.74
C ILE A 318 -14.24 15.23 -4.26
N GLY A 319 -14.39 14.00 -4.72
CA GLY A 319 -13.62 12.86 -4.20
C GLY A 319 -13.47 11.74 -5.21
N ARG A 320 -12.55 10.81 -4.93
CA ARG A 320 -12.46 9.53 -5.65
C ARG A 320 -13.73 8.72 -5.39
N ILE A 321 -14.21 7.97 -6.38
CA ILE A 321 -15.46 7.20 -6.28
C ILE A 321 -15.23 5.74 -6.65
N ASP A 322 -15.79 4.83 -5.86
CA ASP A 322 -16.08 3.45 -6.27
C ASP A 322 -17.59 3.31 -6.56
N SER A 323 -17.97 2.43 -7.48
CA SER A 323 -19.35 2.17 -7.87
C SER A 323 -19.64 0.67 -7.93
N ILE A 324 -20.83 0.27 -7.50
CA ILE A 324 -21.28 -1.12 -7.45
C ILE A 324 -22.66 -1.22 -8.08
N ILE A 325 -22.87 -2.23 -8.92
CA ILE A 325 -24.19 -2.64 -9.42
C ILE A 325 -24.56 -3.93 -8.68
N ALA A 326 -25.62 -3.90 -7.90
CA ALA A 326 -26.07 -5.03 -7.10
C ALA A 326 -26.77 -6.10 -7.97
N ASN A 327 -26.60 -7.38 -7.62
CA ASN A 327 -27.18 -8.50 -8.37
C ASN A 327 -28.48 -9.05 -7.77
N GLY A 328 -29.01 -8.43 -6.71
CA GLY A 328 -30.25 -8.85 -6.04
C GLY A 328 -30.10 -9.97 -5.01
N SER A 329 -28.94 -10.61 -4.90
CA SER A 329 -28.72 -11.71 -3.95
C SER A 329 -28.56 -11.18 -2.51
N LYS A 330 -28.79 -12.05 -1.53
CA LYS A 330 -28.46 -11.78 -0.13
C LYS A 330 -26.97 -11.96 0.12
N GLY A 331 -26.40 -11.21 1.06
CA GLY A 331 -25.01 -11.38 1.51
C GLY A 331 -23.96 -11.04 0.46
N GLN A 332 -24.21 -10.05 -0.39
CA GLN A 332 -23.20 -9.50 -1.29
C GLN A 332 -22.17 -8.70 -0.48
N SER A 333 -20.91 -8.73 -0.90
CA SER A 333 -19.83 -7.98 -0.26
C SER A 333 -18.93 -7.35 -1.31
N PHE A 334 -18.57 -6.09 -1.08
CA PHE A 334 -17.55 -5.37 -1.83
C PHE A 334 -16.47 -4.92 -0.86
N THR A 335 -15.20 -5.21 -1.18
CA THR A 335 -14.04 -4.64 -0.48
C THR A 335 -13.08 -4.04 -1.49
N THR A 336 -12.60 -2.83 -1.25
CA THR A 336 -11.70 -2.16 -2.18
C THR A 336 -10.39 -2.95 -2.40
N LEU A 337 -9.91 -3.04 -3.65
CA LEU A 337 -8.61 -3.63 -3.97
C LEU A 337 -7.45 -2.89 -3.30
N ASN A 338 -7.42 -1.56 -3.45
CA ASN A 338 -6.47 -0.65 -2.80
C ASN A 338 -7.16 0.09 -1.63
N PHE A 339 -6.39 0.55 -0.64
CA PHE A 339 -6.96 1.37 0.42
C PHE A 339 -7.46 2.73 -0.11
N ARG A 340 -8.31 3.38 0.67
CA ARG A 340 -8.81 4.73 0.44
C ARG A 340 -8.39 5.59 1.61
N THR A 341 -7.95 6.79 1.31
CA THR A 341 -7.69 7.81 2.32
C THR A 341 -8.91 8.70 2.42
N PHE A 342 -9.46 8.89 3.61
CA PHE A 342 -10.66 9.71 3.78
C PHE A 342 -10.83 10.17 5.22
N ARG A 343 -11.62 11.23 5.36
CA ARG A 343 -12.38 11.51 6.58
C ARG A 343 -13.87 11.36 6.30
N TYR A 344 -14.32 11.82 5.13
CA TYR A 344 -15.71 11.79 4.72
C TYR A 344 -15.95 10.70 3.68
N ILE A 345 -17.05 9.97 3.83
CA ILE A 345 -17.55 9.04 2.82
C ILE A 345 -18.94 9.50 2.39
N LYS A 346 -19.15 9.71 1.09
CA LYS A 346 -20.49 9.95 0.52
C LYS A 346 -21.01 8.65 -0.06
N VAL A 347 -22.11 8.15 0.50
CA VAL A 347 -22.81 6.96 -0.01
C VAL A 347 -24.02 7.43 -0.80
N ILE A 348 -24.16 6.99 -2.05
CA ILE A 348 -25.36 7.20 -2.85
C ILE A 348 -25.90 5.83 -3.24
N VAL A 349 -27.16 5.56 -2.95
CA VAL A 349 -27.85 4.33 -3.39
C VAL A 349 -29.04 4.73 -4.23
N GLN A 350 -29.15 4.14 -5.41
CA GLN A 350 -30.31 4.27 -6.28
C GLN A 350 -30.89 2.88 -6.53
N THR A 351 -31.98 2.56 -5.83
CA THR A 351 -32.70 1.29 -6.00
C THR A 351 -33.56 1.31 -7.26
N LYS A 352 -33.84 0.11 -7.78
CA LYS A 352 -34.78 -0.12 -8.88
C LYS A 352 -36.05 -0.74 -8.31
N LYS A 353 -36.58 -1.79 -8.94
CA LYS A 353 -37.82 -2.45 -8.50
C LYS A 353 -37.69 -3.15 -7.15
N ASP A 354 -36.48 -3.56 -6.78
CA ASP A 354 -36.23 -4.28 -5.54
C ASP A 354 -35.61 -3.37 -4.48
N PRO A 355 -36.01 -3.50 -3.20
CA PRO A 355 -35.36 -2.82 -2.09
C PRO A 355 -33.95 -3.37 -1.87
N LEU A 356 -33.08 -2.54 -1.30
CA LEU A 356 -31.70 -2.89 -0.94
C LEU A 356 -31.48 -2.71 0.56
N ILE A 357 -30.79 -3.64 1.20
CA ILE A 357 -30.35 -3.52 2.59
C ILE A 357 -28.85 -3.25 2.59
N ILE A 358 -28.41 -2.13 3.19
CA ILE A 358 -27.01 -2.00 3.61
C ILE A 358 -26.90 -2.75 4.93
N ASP A 359 -26.23 -3.90 4.91
CA ASP A 359 -26.05 -4.75 6.09
C ASP A 359 -24.95 -4.18 7.01
N ASP A 360 -23.86 -3.70 6.42
CA ASP A 360 -22.78 -3.00 7.14
C ASP A 360 -21.87 -2.20 6.18
N LEU A 361 -21.19 -1.19 6.71
CA LEU A 361 -20.14 -0.44 6.03
C LEU A 361 -19.06 -0.06 7.04
N TYR A 362 -17.82 -0.51 6.84
CA TYR A 362 -16.70 -0.25 7.74
C TYR A 362 -15.37 -0.15 7.00
N GLY A 363 -14.34 0.35 7.68
CA GLY A 363 -12.96 0.35 7.20
C GLY A 363 -12.13 -0.73 7.88
N THR A 364 -11.10 -1.20 7.19
CA THR A 364 -9.95 -1.90 7.80
C THR A 364 -8.74 -1.00 7.64
N PHE A 365 -8.32 -0.36 8.73
CA PHE A 365 -7.18 0.54 8.76
C PHE A 365 -5.91 -0.17 8.28
N THR A 366 -5.08 0.53 7.51
CA THR A 366 -3.76 0.05 7.11
C THR A 366 -2.70 1.15 7.13
N GLY A 367 -1.47 0.75 7.45
CA GLY A 367 -0.30 1.61 7.57
C GLY A 367 0.94 0.77 7.90
N TYR A 368 2.12 1.35 7.80
CA TYR A 368 3.33 0.73 8.33
C TYR A 368 3.13 0.49 9.84
N PRO A 369 3.51 -0.69 10.38
CA PRO A 369 3.19 -1.07 11.75
C PRO A 369 4.13 -0.42 12.79
N PHE A 370 4.33 0.91 12.70
CA PHE A 370 5.08 1.66 13.70
C PHE A 370 4.43 1.53 15.07
N LYS A 371 5.28 1.38 16.09
CA LYS A 371 4.91 1.55 17.49
C LYS A 371 5.43 2.89 17.98
N GLU A 372 4.55 3.69 18.57
CA GLU A 372 4.94 4.92 19.24
C GLU A 372 5.53 4.56 20.60
N GLU A 373 6.83 4.75 20.74
CA GLU A 373 7.59 4.43 21.95
C GLU A 373 8.03 5.69 22.71
N ALA A 374 8.07 6.82 22.02
CA ALA A 374 8.38 8.10 22.64
C ALA A 374 7.24 8.60 23.52
N ILE A 375 7.60 9.17 24.67
CA ILE A 375 6.65 9.79 25.60
C ILE A 375 7.05 11.25 25.76
N PHE A 376 6.15 12.15 25.37
CA PHE A 376 6.31 13.58 25.58
C PHE A 376 5.38 14.05 26.70
N ASN A 377 5.96 14.42 27.85
CA ASN A 377 5.19 14.89 29.01
C ASN A 377 5.07 16.42 28.97
N THR A 378 3.83 16.92 28.86
CA THR A 378 3.52 18.35 28.92
C THR A 378 2.12 18.56 29.45
N ASP A 379 1.92 19.65 30.19
CA ASP A 379 0.59 20.11 30.61
C ASP A 379 -0.07 21.02 29.55
N ASN A 380 0.67 21.40 28.50
CA ASN A 380 0.13 22.21 27.41
C ASN A 380 -0.68 21.33 26.44
N LYS A 381 -2.01 21.51 26.48
CA LYS A 381 -2.98 20.77 25.64
C LYS A 381 -2.79 21.01 24.14
N GLU A 382 -2.36 22.21 23.74
CA GLU A 382 -2.14 22.54 22.33
C GLU A 382 -0.94 21.79 21.77
N ILE A 383 0.18 21.75 22.51
CA ILE A 383 1.36 20.97 22.11
C ILE A 383 1.01 19.48 21.98
N LYS A 384 0.26 18.94 22.94
CA LYS A 384 -0.23 17.55 22.85
C LYS A 384 -1.05 17.33 21.58
N GLN A 385 -1.98 18.24 21.26
CA GLN A 385 -2.79 18.15 20.05
C GLN A 385 -1.94 18.22 18.77
N MET A 386 -0.91 19.07 18.73
CA MET A 386 0.02 19.16 17.60
C MET A 386 0.77 17.84 17.39
N LEU A 387 1.26 17.22 18.47
CA LEU A 387 1.95 15.94 18.42
C LEU A 387 1.01 14.80 17.98
N ASP A 388 -0.21 14.74 18.52
CA ASP A 388 -1.22 13.75 18.13
C ASP A 388 -1.59 13.84 16.62
N ILE A 389 -1.67 15.07 16.08
CA ILE A 389 -1.92 15.31 14.65
C ILE A 389 -0.69 14.94 13.83
N GLY A 390 0.50 15.35 14.26
CA GLY A 390 1.77 15.08 13.59
C GLY A 390 2.04 13.59 13.47
N TRP A 391 1.88 12.86 14.57
CA TRP A 391 2.05 11.41 14.59
C TRP A 391 1.01 10.70 13.72
N ARG A 392 -0.28 11.08 13.79
CA ARG A 392 -1.29 10.52 12.88
C ARG A 392 -0.91 10.77 11.43
N THR A 393 -0.47 11.97 11.08
CA THR A 393 -0.05 12.32 9.71
C THR A 393 1.12 11.47 9.26
N ALA A 394 2.15 11.32 10.10
CA ALA A 394 3.32 10.47 9.82
C ALA A 394 2.91 9.01 9.60
N ARG A 395 2.01 8.47 10.43
CA ARG A 395 1.49 7.11 10.27
C ARG A 395 0.69 6.91 8.99
N LEU A 396 -0.10 7.90 8.56
CA LEU A 396 -0.85 7.81 7.31
C LEU A 396 0.05 7.92 6.08
N ASN A 397 1.17 8.62 6.20
CA ASN A 397 2.19 8.75 5.16
C ASN A 397 3.27 7.66 5.21
N ALA A 398 3.11 6.66 6.07
CA ALA A 398 3.98 5.49 6.13
C ALA A 398 3.17 4.24 5.79
N TRP A 399 3.52 3.59 4.69
CA TRP A 399 2.93 2.30 4.28
C TRP A 399 4.07 1.37 3.83
N GLU A 400 4.17 1.04 2.55
CA GLU A 400 5.32 0.28 2.02
C GLU A 400 6.55 1.17 1.75
N SER A 401 6.29 2.46 1.64
CA SER A 401 7.25 3.54 1.47
C SER A 401 6.79 4.70 2.36
N TYR A 402 7.66 5.69 2.57
CA TYR A 402 7.16 7.02 2.93
C TYR A 402 6.42 7.62 1.73
N MET A 403 5.50 8.53 1.96
CA MET A 403 4.78 9.22 0.88
C MET A 403 4.49 10.67 1.23
N ASP A 404 4.50 11.54 0.23
CA ASP A 404 4.11 12.96 0.33
C ASP A 404 2.72 13.12 0.99
N CYS A 405 1.74 12.38 0.48
CA CYS A 405 0.39 12.35 1.01
C CYS A 405 -0.27 10.99 0.68
N PRO A 406 -1.25 10.54 1.49
CA PRO A 406 -1.86 9.24 1.27
C PRO A 406 -3.06 9.32 0.31
N TYR A 407 -3.51 10.53 -0.03
CA TYR A 407 -4.75 10.77 -0.76
C TYR A 407 -4.54 10.98 -2.27
N TYR A 408 -3.64 11.90 -2.65
CA TYR A 408 -3.46 12.33 -4.05
C TYR A 408 -2.41 11.50 -4.79
N GLU A 409 -1.19 11.41 -4.27
CA GLU A 409 -0.05 10.87 -5.03
C GLU A 409 0.42 9.51 -4.53
N GLN A 410 0.64 9.37 -3.22
CA GLN A 410 1.25 8.18 -2.62
C GLN A 410 2.66 7.90 -3.18
N LEU A 411 3.46 8.96 -3.37
CA LEU A 411 4.81 8.90 -3.94
C LEU A 411 5.88 9.20 -2.88
N GLN A 412 6.95 8.40 -2.88
CA GLN A 412 8.09 8.58 -1.98
C GLN A 412 9.03 9.67 -2.50
N TYR A 413 8.61 10.92 -2.38
CA TYR A 413 9.47 12.07 -2.66
C TYR A 413 10.59 12.17 -1.62
N ILE A 414 11.83 12.39 -2.07
CA ILE A 414 13.01 12.36 -1.18
C ILE A 414 12.96 13.49 -0.15
N GLY A 415 12.57 14.70 -0.56
CA GLY A 415 12.44 15.86 0.35
C GLY A 415 11.48 15.58 1.50
N ASP A 416 10.28 15.10 1.18
CA ASP A 416 9.25 14.69 2.15
C ASP A 416 9.71 13.52 3.02
N SER A 417 10.36 12.54 2.41
CA SER A 417 10.84 11.34 3.11
C SER A 417 11.89 11.68 4.15
N ARG A 418 12.77 12.66 3.91
CA ARG A 418 13.75 13.11 4.91
C ARG A 418 13.06 13.56 6.19
N ILE A 419 12.02 14.40 6.08
CA ILE A 419 11.28 14.91 7.25
C ILE A 419 10.56 13.75 7.97
N GLN A 420 9.89 12.87 7.21
CA GLN A 420 9.15 11.75 7.79
C GLN A 420 10.04 10.73 8.48
N VAL A 421 11.20 10.44 7.89
CA VAL A 421 12.22 9.57 8.49
C VAL A 421 12.68 10.14 9.84
N MET A 422 12.93 11.45 9.94
CA MET A 422 13.27 12.06 11.22
C MET A 422 12.15 11.90 12.25
N VAL A 423 10.88 12.14 11.86
CA VAL A 423 9.74 11.90 12.76
C VAL A 423 9.72 10.43 13.23
N SER A 424 9.98 9.47 12.34
CA SER A 424 10.02 8.05 12.71
C SER A 424 11.12 7.73 13.73
N TYR A 425 12.34 8.27 13.56
CA TYR A 425 13.46 8.02 14.49
C TYR A 425 13.21 8.54 15.89
N PHE A 426 12.51 9.68 16.01
CA PHE A 426 12.19 10.25 17.32
C PHE A 426 11.05 9.51 18.03
N ASN A 427 10.14 8.87 17.28
CA ASN A 427 8.92 8.28 17.84
C ASN A 427 8.92 6.74 17.89
N SER A 428 9.80 6.07 17.15
CA SER A 428 9.86 4.61 17.04
C SER A 428 11.28 4.08 16.94
N SER A 429 11.56 2.92 17.54
CA SER A 429 12.82 2.21 17.35
C SER A 429 12.96 1.54 15.98
N ASP A 430 11.87 1.29 15.27
CA ASP A 430 11.85 0.59 13.98
C ASP A 430 12.43 1.44 12.84
N ASP A 431 13.58 1.04 12.31
CA ASP A 431 14.29 1.74 11.23
C ASP A 431 14.13 1.07 9.86
N ARG A 432 13.37 -0.04 9.76
CA ARG A 432 13.30 -0.83 8.52
C ARG A 432 12.68 -0.04 7.37
N LEU A 433 11.66 0.79 7.62
CA LEU A 433 11.10 1.66 6.57
C LEU A 433 12.10 2.72 6.09
N ALA A 434 12.90 3.28 7.00
CA ALA A 434 13.95 4.24 6.64
C ALA A 434 15.07 3.59 5.82
N ARG A 435 15.51 2.39 6.19
CA ARG A 435 16.45 1.59 5.39
C ARG A 435 15.89 1.26 4.00
N ASN A 436 14.61 0.89 3.94
CA ASN A 436 13.93 0.63 2.66
C ASN A 436 13.93 1.87 1.77
N ALA A 437 13.56 3.03 2.32
CA ALA A 437 13.57 4.30 1.60
C ALA A 437 14.96 4.67 1.08
N LEU A 438 16.00 4.65 1.94
CA LEU A 438 17.38 4.93 1.53
C LEU A 438 17.88 3.99 0.43
N THR A 439 17.52 2.70 0.53
CA THR A 439 17.88 1.69 -0.48
C THR A 439 17.18 1.95 -1.81
N GLN A 440 15.87 2.20 -1.79
CA GLN A 440 15.09 2.53 -2.98
C GLN A 440 15.57 3.83 -3.66
N ILE A 441 15.88 4.85 -2.87
CA ILE A 441 16.42 6.11 -3.38
C ILE A 441 17.77 5.89 -4.06
N ASP A 442 18.66 5.08 -3.48
CA ASP A 442 19.93 4.74 -4.11
C ASP A 442 19.76 4.00 -5.44
N HIS A 443 18.79 3.09 -5.52
CA HIS A 443 18.48 2.36 -6.76
C HIS A 443 17.89 3.26 -7.85
N SER A 444 17.34 4.42 -7.48
CA SER A 444 16.75 5.36 -8.42
C SER A 444 17.77 6.18 -9.22
N ARG A 445 19.07 6.02 -8.94
CA ARG A 445 20.13 6.77 -9.61
C ARG A 445 20.09 6.56 -11.12
N ILE A 446 20.17 7.67 -11.85
CA ILE A 446 20.32 7.67 -13.31
C ILE A 446 21.80 7.61 -13.70
N ALA A 447 22.07 7.43 -14.99
CA ALA A 447 23.44 7.32 -15.51
C ALA A 447 24.31 8.55 -15.21
N GLU A 448 23.72 9.73 -15.04
CA GLU A 448 24.41 10.96 -14.66
C GLU A 448 24.84 11.01 -13.18
N GLY A 449 24.41 10.05 -12.35
CA GLY A 449 24.81 9.90 -10.95
C GLY A 449 23.78 10.41 -9.93
N ILE A 450 22.86 11.28 -10.32
CA ILE A 450 21.78 11.80 -9.45
C ILE A 450 20.59 10.85 -9.36
N THR A 451 19.75 11.07 -8.35
CA THR A 451 18.55 10.28 -8.07
C THR A 451 17.34 10.83 -8.82
N ARG A 452 16.31 10.00 -9.02
CA ARG A 452 14.96 10.52 -9.31
C ARG A 452 14.44 11.31 -8.10
N SER A 453 13.46 12.19 -8.31
CA SER A 453 12.83 12.96 -7.22
C SER A 453 11.97 12.10 -6.29
N CYS A 454 11.35 11.05 -6.83
CA CYS A 454 10.59 10.06 -6.09
C CYS A 454 10.85 8.66 -6.67
N TYR A 455 10.84 7.63 -5.81
CA TYR A 455 11.06 6.24 -6.24
C TYR A 455 10.52 5.22 -5.21
N PRO A 456 9.95 4.07 -5.63
CA PRO A 456 9.73 3.62 -7.01
C PRO A 456 8.63 4.42 -7.73
N THR A 457 8.80 4.61 -9.03
CA THR A 457 7.81 5.23 -9.93
C THR A 457 8.02 4.77 -11.36
N LYS A 458 6.94 4.59 -12.12
CA LYS A 458 6.99 4.22 -13.55
C LYS A 458 7.42 5.39 -14.45
N GLY A 459 7.30 6.63 -13.97
CA GLY A 459 7.74 7.83 -14.68
C GLY A 459 9.18 8.23 -14.36
N THR A 460 9.68 9.25 -15.07
CA THR A 460 10.97 9.89 -14.75
C THR A 460 10.70 11.34 -14.37
N GLN A 461 10.97 11.68 -13.11
CA GLN A 461 11.01 13.05 -12.62
C GLN A 461 12.29 13.23 -11.82
N ILE A 462 12.95 14.37 -12.00
CA ILE A 462 14.24 14.68 -11.40
C ILE A 462 14.18 16.08 -10.81
N ILE A 463 14.49 16.16 -9.53
CA ILE A 463 14.71 17.41 -8.79
C ILE A 463 16.14 17.30 -8.24
N PRO A 464 17.14 17.99 -8.80
CA PRO A 464 18.55 17.79 -8.40
C PRO A 464 18.78 18.00 -6.91
N MET A 465 18.13 19.00 -6.31
CA MET A 465 18.23 19.30 -4.89
C MET A 465 17.79 18.13 -4.00
N PHE A 466 16.89 17.28 -4.49
CA PHE A 466 16.47 16.08 -3.76
C PHE A 466 17.57 15.02 -3.69
N SER A 467 18.49 14.97 -4.66
CA SER A 467 19.69 14.13 -4.56
C SER A 467 20.64 14.62 -3.46
N LEU A 468 20.75 15.93 -3.23
CA LEU A 468 21.49 16.46 -2.08
C LEU A 468 20.79 16.12 -0.76
N TRP A 469 19.45 16.15 -0.73
CA TRP A 469 18.70 15.69 0.45
C TRP A 469 18.92 14.21 0.75
N TYR A 470 19.12 13.35 -0.25
CA TYR A 470 19.51 11.96 -0.01
C TYR A 470 20.85 11.84 0.72
N ILE A 471 21.86 12.66 0.37
CA ILE A 471 23.13 12.71 1.14
C ILE A 471 22.84 13.14 2.59
N GLY A 472 21.97 14.14 2.77
CA GLY A 472 21.49 14.55 4.09
C GLY A 472 20.84 13.40 4.86
N MET A 473 19.98 12.61 4.22
CA MET A 473 19.34 11.44 4.83
C MET A 473 20.34 10.34 5.20
N LEU A 474 21.40 10.12 4.42
CA LEU A 474 22.48 9.19 4.78
C LEU A 474 23.22 9.66 6.04
N HIS A 475 23.51 10.96 6.13
CA HIS A 475 24.09 11.55 7.34
C HIS A 475 23.14 11.43 8.53
N ASP A 476 21.85 11.73 8.35
CA ASP A 476 20.84 11.59 9.40
C ASP A 476 20.75 10.14 9.87
N TYR A 477 20.76 9.16 8.96
CA TYR A 477 20.78 7.74 9.35
C TYR A 477 22.04 7.40 10.14
N TRP A 478 23.23 7.82 9.69
CA TRP A 478 24.49 7.59 10.39
C TRP A 478 24.51 8.18 11.80
N MET A 479 23.94 9.37 11.98
CA MET A 479 23.86 10.04 13.28
C MET A 479 22.91 9.35 14.26
N TYR A 480 21.79 8.80 13.77
CA TYR A 480 20.73 8.23 14.63
C TYR A 480 20.78 6.71 14.75
N LYS A 481 21.52 6.01 13.88
CA LYS A 481 21.58 4.54 13.82
C LYS A 481 23.03 4.08 13.72
N SER A 482 23.43 3.18 14.60
CA SER A 482 24.77 2.60 14.63
C SER A 482 24.91 1.45 13.61
N ASP A 483 24.86 1.77 12.32
CA ASP A 483 25.15 0.83 11.22
C ASP A 483 25.99 1.49 10.11
N ASP A 484 27.29 1.60 10.39
CA ASP A 484 28.27 2.15 9.44
C ASP A 484 28.40 1.31 8.16
N ALA A 485 28.15 0.00 8.23
CA ALA A 485 28.28 -0.89 7.08
C ALA A 485 27.20 -0.57 6.03
N PHE A 486 25.96 -0.33 6.47
CA PHE A 486 24.87 0.09 5.60
C PHE A 486 25.16 1.43 4.89
N ILE A 487 25.74 2.40 5.61
CA ILE A 487 26.11 3.70 5.04
C ILE A 487 27.27 3.58 4.07
N LYS A 488 28.29 2.78 4.40
CA LYS A 488 29.47 2.56 3.56
C LYS A 488 29.10 2.07 2.16
N ASP A 489 28.11 1.18 2.06
CA ASP A 489 27.57 0.67 0.80
C ASP A 489 26.96 1.78 -0.09
N LYS A 490 26.42 2.84 0.52
CA LYS A 490 25.76 3.96 -0.17
C LYS A 490 26.69 5.11 -0.56
N LEU A 491 27.94 5.11 -0.09
CA LEU A 491 28.90 6.19 -0.38
C LEU A 491 29.24 6.32 -1.86
N VAL A 492 29.12 5.25 -2.66
CA VAL A 492 29.32 5.33 -4.12
C VAL A 492 28.24 6.23 -4.75
N GLY A 493 26.98 6.07 -4.33
CA GLY A 493 25.88 6.93 -4.77
C GLY A 493 26.08 8.39 -4.36
N GLY A 494 26.44 8.63 -3.09
CA GLY A 494 26.74 9.98 -2.61
C GLY A 494 27.86 10.69 -3.39
N ARG A 495 28.95 9.98 -3.73
CA ARG A 495 30.04 10.54 -4.55
C ARG A 495 29.60 10.87 -5.97
N ALA A 496 28.78 10.01 -6.59
CA ALA A 496 28.25 10.27 -7.93
C ALA A 496 27.37 11.52 -7.98
N ILE A 497 26.58 11.76 -6.93
CA ILE A 497 25.77 12.99 -6.80
C ILE A 497 26.69 14.22 -6.69
N LEU A 498 27.73 14.16 -5.84
CA LEU A 498 28.67 15.28 -5.72
C LEU A 498 29.46 15.54 -7.01
N ASP A 499 29.86 14.50 -7.74
CA ASP A 499 30.50 14.62 -9.06
C ASP A 499 29.59 15.34 -10.07
N PHE A 500 28.29 15.01 -10.07
CA PHE A 500 27.31 15.70 -10.90
C PHE A 500 27.25 17.20 -10.59
N PHE A 501 27.10 17.57 -9.32
CA PHE A 501 27.02 18.99 -8.92
C PHE A 501 28.34 19.75 -9.15
N GLY A 502 29.49 19.08 -9.03
CA GLY A 502 30.80 19.67 -9.32
C GLY A 502 30.94 20.22 -10.74
N LYS A 503 30.17 19.69 -11.70
CA LYS A 503 30.15 20.17 -13.10
C LYS A 503 29.47 21.54 -13.28
N TYR A 504 28.64 21.93 -12.31
CA TYR A 504 27.84 23.16 -12.32
C TYR A 504 28.30 24.19 -11.29
N GLN A 505 29.36 23.86 -10.54
CA GLN A 505 29.95 24.73 -9.54
C GLN A 505 30.75 25.86 -10.19
N GLN A 506 30.44 27.09 -9.80
CA GLN A 506 31.15 28.30 -10.20
C GLN A 506 32.44 28.48 -9.38
N ALA A 507 33.30 29.39 -9.82
CA ALA A 507 34.59 29.66 -9.15
C ALA A 507 34.44 30.13 -7.69
N ASP A 508 33.29 30.74 -7.34
CA ASP A 508 32.96 31.17 -5.98
C ASP A 508 32.32 30.06 -5.12
N GLY A 509 32.12 28.87 -5.68
CA GLY A 509 31.50 27.72 -5.01
C GLY A 509 29.98 27.65 -5.15
N SER A 510 29.32 28.66 -5.72
CA SER A 510 27.88 28.64 -6.01
C SER A 510 27.54 27.68 -7.14
N LEU A 511 26.27 27.30 -7.26
CA LEU A 511 25.77 26.47 -8.36
C LEU A 511 25.04 27.37 -9.37
N SER A 512 25.30 27.17 -10.65
CA SER A 512 24.56 27.84 -11.74
C SER A 512 24.20 26.85 -12.83
N ASN A 513 23.03 27.06 -13.47
CA ASN A 513 22.55 26.27 -14.61
C ASN A 513 22.51 24.75 -14.38
N VAL A 514 22.16 24.34 -13.15
CA VAL A 514 21.90 22.92 -12.83
C VAL A 514 20.67 22.46 -13.62
N PRO A 515 20.73 21.38 -14.42
CA PRO A 515 19.63 20.95 -15.27
C PRO A 515 18.49 20.34 -14.44
N TYR A 516 17.36 20.06 -15.09
CA TYR A 516 16.12 19.52 -14.49
C TYR A 516 15.36 20.53 -13.62
N TRP A 517 14.37 20.05 -12.87
CA TRP A 517 13.46 20.91 -12.13
C TRP A 517 14.14 21.48 -10.86
N ALA A 518 14.46 22.77 -10.89
CA ALA A 518 15.03 23.52 -9.78
C ALA A 518 13.98 23.86 -8.69
N PHE A 519 13.40 22.82 -8.08
CA PHE A 519 12.47 22.98 -6.97
C PHE A 519 13.20 23.13 -5.62
N VAL A 520 12.73 24.05 -4.80
CA VAL A 520 13.20 24.26 -3.41
C VAL A 520 12.02 24.30 -2.44
N ASP A 521 11.06 25.19 -2.68
CA ASP A 521 9.88 25.37 -1.83
C ASP A 521 8.65 25.78 -2.66
N TRP A 522 7.46 25.51 -2.13
CA TRP A 522 6.18 25.98 -2.68
C TRP A 522 5.89 27.43 -2.25
N ALA A 523 6.82 28.34 -2.58
CA ALA A 523 6.71 29.77 -2.33
C ALA A 523 6.97 30.56 -3.62
N GLY A 524 6.12 31.54 -3.95
CA GLY A 524 6.28 32.38 -5.14
C GLY A 524 5.75 31.78 -6.45
N ASN A 525 6.28 32.23 -7.60
CA ASN A 525 5.75 31.89 -8.93
C ASN A 525 6.14 30.45 -9.32
N MET A 526 5.14 29.57 -9.34
CA MET A 526 5.22 28.10 -9.31
C MET A 526 5.84 27.41 -10.55
N TRP A 527 6.28 28.18 -11.54
CA TRP A 527 6.66 27.71 -12.86
C TRP A 527 8.01 28.21 -13.33
N ALA A 528 8.83 28.82 -12.45
CA ALA A 528 10.06 29.47 -12.83
C ALA A 528 10.88 28.59 -13.78
N GLU A 529 10.78 28.91 -15.08
CA GLU A 529 11.71 28.47 -16.09
C GLU A 529 13.06 28.95 -15.57
N SER A 530 14.02 28.03 -15.45
CA SER A 530 15.40 28.37 -15.11
C SER A 530 16.04 29.09 -16.31
N ARG A 531 15.53 30.27 -16.65
CA ARG A 531 16.13 31.21 -17.57
C ARG A 531 16.18 32.52 -16.82
N ASP A 532 17.37 32.87 -16.37
CA ASP A 532 17.62 34.27 -16.09
C ASP A 532 17.47 35.05 -17.42
N GLU A 533 17.05 36.31 -17.32
CA GLU A 533 17.03 37.25 -18.45
C GLU A 533 18.45 37.78 -18.79
N SER A 534 19.51 37.09 -18.36
CA SER A 534 20.92 37.48 -18.56
C SER A 534 21.74 36.54 -19.46
N GLY A 535 21.14 35.51 -20.08
CA GLY A 535 21.66 34.85 -21.28
C GLY A 535 22.07 33.40 -21.10
#